data_AF-A0A843CZ13-F1
#
_entry.id   AF-A0A843CZ13-F1
#
_cell.length_a   1.000
_cell.length_b   1.000
_cell.length_c   1.000
_cell.angle_alpha   90.00
_cell.angle_beta   90.00
_cell.angle_gamma   90.00
#
_symmetry.space_group_name_H-M   'P 1'
#
loop_
_entity.id
_entity.type
_entity.pdbx_description
1 polymer ?
#
loop_
_entity_poly.entity_id
_entity_poly.type
_entity_poly.pdbx_seq_one_letter_code
_entity_poly.pdbx_strand_id
1 'polypeptide(L)' 'MSAKGDMFYAWTKVDGIQGECGGAVTSILKYLLDEKVVDAVLTVQKGQDLYDPTPVVITDSADLA' A
#
# COMPACT_ATOMS: atom_id res chain seq x y z
N MET A 1 -20.89 -9.01 7.14
CA MET A 1 -19.55 -9.56 7.43
C MET A 1 -19.08 -10.31 6.20
N SER A 2 -17.79 -10.22 5.87
CA SER A 2 -17.18 -11.04 4.83
C SER A 2 -16.74 -12.39 5.40
N ALA A 3 -16.86 -13.45 4.62
CA ALA A 3 -16.41 -14.79 4.91
C ALA A 3 -15.06 -15.11 4.25
N LYS A 4 -14.36 -16.11 4.77
CA LYS A 4 -13.12 -16.62 4.17
C LYS A 4 -13.42 -17.09 2.74
N GLY A 5 -12.68 -16.53 1.78
CA GLY A 5 -12.82 -16.87 0.35
C GLY A 5 -13.69 -15.90 -0.44
N ASP A 6 -14.29 -14.91 0.20
CA ASP A 6 -14.96 -13.83 -0.52
C ASP A 6 -13.95 -13.01 -1.34
N MET A 7 -14.40 -12.55 -2.51
CA MET A 7 -13.64 -11.70 -3.41
C MET A 7 -14.41 -10.41 -3.63
N PHE A 8 -13.72 -9.28 -3.58
CA PHE A 8 -14.31 -7.96 -3.77
C PHE A 8 -13.48 -7.15 -4.76
N TYR A 9 -14.18 -6.31 -5.53
CA TYR A 9 -13.53 -5.17 -6.16
C TYR A 9 -13.41 -4.06 -5.11
N ALA A 10 -12.20 -3.51 -4.98
CA ALA A 10 -11.89 -2.50 -4.00
C ALA A 10 -11.13 -1.34 -4.64
N TRP A 11 -11.40 -0.14 -4.15
CA TRP A 11 -10.74 1.10 -4.53
C TRP A 11 -10.43 1.91 -3.29
N THR A 12 -9.35 2.68 -3.35
CA THR A 12 -8.99 3.63 -2.31
C THR A 12 -10.03 4.73 -2.18
N LYS A 13 -10.23 5.20 -0.95
CA LYS A 13 -10.96 6.44 -0.63
C LYS A 13 -10.01 7.51 -0.07
N VAL A 14 -8.70 7.26 -0.09
CA VAL A 14 -7.69 8.18 0.43
C VAL A 14 -7.24 9.07 -0.71
N ASP A 15 -7.49 10.37 -0.57
CA ASP A 15 -7.05 11.35 -1.55
C ASP A 15 -5.53 11.34 -1.69
N GLY A 16 -5.05 11.47 -2.93
CA GLY A 16 -3.61 11.51 -3.24
C GLY A 16 -2.96 10.15 -3.54
N ILE A 17 -3.60 9.01 -3.24
CA ILE A 17 -3.08 7.69 -3.62
C ILE A 17 -3.31 7.45 -5.12
N GLN A 18 -2.23 7.42 -5.91
CA GLN A 18 -2.26 7.20 -7.36
C GLN A 18 -1.91 5.75 -7.72
N GLY A 19 -2.73 4.79 -7.28
CA GLY A 19 -2.48 3.37 -7.56
C GLY A 19 -2.98 2.90 -8.93
N GLU A 20 -2.22 2.01 -9.57
CA GLU A 20 -2.52 1.42 -10.89
C GLU A 20 -3.91 0.77 -10.97
N CYS A 21 -4.25 -0.04 -9.96
CA CYS A 21 -5.53 -0.75 -9.86
C CYS A 21 -6.41 -0.16 -8.75
N GLY A 22 -6.50 1.18 -8.67
CA GLY A 22 -7.35 1.86 -7.70
C GLY A 22 -6.77 1.96 -6.29
N GLY A 23 -5.46 1.72 -6.11
CA GLY A 23 -4.76 2.03 -4.85
C GLY A 23 -5.13 1.18 -3.64
N ALA A 24 -5.80 0.04 -3.83
CA ALA A 24 -6.24 -0.83 -2.72
C ALA A 24 -5.06 -1.31 -1.85
N VAL A 25 -3.96 -1.76 -2.48
CA VAL A 25 -2.76 -2.24 -1.77
C VAL A 25 -2.14 -1.12 -0.94
N THR A 26 -1.82 0.02 -1.54
CA THR A 26 -1.25 1.18 -0.82
C THR A 26 -2.13 1.61 0.36
N SER A 27 -3.46 1.62 0.17
CA SER A 27 -4.40 2.01 1.24
C SER A 27 -4.40 1.05 2.42
N ILE A 28 -4.34 -0.26 2.14
CA ILE A 28 -4.23 -1.28 3.20
C ILE A 28 -2.92 -1.12 3.96
N LEU A 29 -1.79 -0.97 3.26
CA LEU A 29 -0.49 -0.80 3.91
C LEU A 29 -0.45 0.47 4.77
N LYS A 30 -0.98 1.59 4.25
CA LYS A 30 -1.11 2.84 4.99
C LYS A 30 -1.92 2.67 6.26
N TYR A 31 -3.10 2.06 6.17
CA TYR A 31 -3.96 1.78 7.32
C TYR A 31 -3.24 0.92 8.38
N LEU A 32 -2.54 -0.13 7.95
CA LEU A 32 -1.82 -1.03 8.88
C LEU A 32 -0.72 -0.30 9.67
N LEU A 33 -0.01 0.63 9.04
CA LEU A 33 1.00 1.47 9.68
C LEU A 33 0.37 2.54 10.59
N ASP A 34 -0.64 3.27 10.10
CA ASP A 34 -1.32 4.35 10.85
C ASP A 34 -1.95 3.84 12.15
N GLU A 35 -2.62 2.69 12.07
CA GLU A 35 -3.27 2.03 13.21
C GLU A 35 -2.33 1.14 14.02
N LYS A 36 -1.03 1.09 13.66
CA LYS A 36 0.01 0.30 14.34
C LYS A 36 -0.37 -1.18 14.47
N VAL A 37 -1.04 -1.72 13.46
CA VAL A 37 -1.29 -3.17 13.34
C VAL A 37 0.01 -3.90 13.00
N VAL A 38 0.93 -3.21 12.31
CA VAL A 38 2.28 -3.67 12.00
C VAL A 38 3.28 -2.55 12.29
N ASP A 39 4.53 -2.92 12.59
CA ASP A 39 5.62 -1.95 12.81
C ASP A 39 6.28 -1.49 11.50
N ALA A 40 6.17 -2.29 10.44
CA ALA A 40 6.78 -2.01 9.14
C ALA A 40 6.08 -2.78 8.00
N VAL A 41 6.27 -2.32 6.77
CA VAL A 41 5.83 -3.01 5.53
C VAL A 41 6.99 -3.10 4.54
N LEU A 42 7.06 -4.21 3.80
CA LEU A 42 7.97 -4.37 2.67
C LEU A 42 7.23 -4.04 1.36
N THR A 43 7.71 -3.03 0.64
CA THR A 43 7.15 -2.59 -0.64
C THR A 43 8.27 -2.21 -1.61
N VAL A 44 7.95 -1.52 -2.70
CA VAL A 44 8.91 -1.01 -3.67
C VAL A 44 8.88 0.51 -3.77
N GLN A 45 10.04 1.09 -4.06
CA GLN A 45 10.18 2.50 -4.42
C GLN A 45 10.88 2.64 -5.78
N LYS A 46 10.80 3.83 -6.38
CA LYS A 46 11.51 4.13 -7.62
C LYS A 46 13.02 3.95 -7.43
N GLY A 47 13.63 3.10 -8.26
CA GLY A 47 15.07 2.91 -8.36
C GLY A 47 15.73 3.93 -9.28
N GLN A 48 16.77 3.51 -10.00
CA GLN A 48 17.59 4.39 -10.83
C GLN A 48 16.92 4.74 -12.17
N ASP A 49 16.11 3.84 -12.71
CA ASP A 49 15.50 3.98 -14.05
C ASP A 49 13.98 3.68 -14.06
N LEU A 50 13.34 3.90 -15.21
CA LEU A 50 11.97 3.53 -15.47
C LEU A 50 11.81 2.00 -15.38
N TYR A 51 10.81 1.55 -14.62
CA TYR A 51 10.57 0.14 -14.33
C TYR A 51 11.69 -0.57 -13.58
N ASP A 52 12.47 0.17 -12.79
CA ASP A 52 13.46 -0.35 -11.84
C ASP A 52 12.96 -0.20 -10.39
N PRO A 53 12.00 -1.02 -9.93
CA PRO A 53 11.54 -0.96 -8.54
C PRO A 53 12.60 -1.57 -7.62
N THR A 54 12.94 -0.85 -6.54
CA THR A 54 13.84 -1.35 -5.50
C THR A 54 13.05 -1.70 -4.24
N PRO A 55 13.28 -2.88 -3.61
CA PRO A 55 12.61 -3.22 -2.36
C PRO A 55 13.00 -2.26 -1.23
N VAL A 56 12.03 -1.83 -0.45
CA VAL A 56 12.22 -0.94 0.69
C VAL A 56 11.33 -1.36 1.86
N VAL A 57 11.87 -1.26 3.07
CA VAL A 57 11.10 -1.42 4.30
C VAL A 57 10.69 -0.04 4.79
N ILE A 58 9.39 0.18 4.90
CA ILE A 58 8.79 1.45 5.32
C ILE A 58 8.20 1.30 6.72
N THR A 59 8.41 2.32 7.57
CA THR A 59 7.92 2.37 8.96
C THR A 59 7.00 3.57 9.22
N ASP A 60 7.01 4.60 8.35
CA ASP A 60 6.07 5.72 8.38
C ASP A 60 5.16 5.65 7.15
N SER A 61 3.85 5.74 7.35
CA SER A 61 2.88 5.65 6.25
C SER A 61 2.96 6.85 5.30
N ALA A 62 3.56 7.96 5.71
CA ALA A 62 3.81 9.13 4.87
C ALA A 62 4.85 8.86 3.76
N ASP A 63 5.67 7.83 3.90
CA ASP A 63 6.67 7.42 2.91
C ASP A 63 6.08 6.52 1.80
N LEU A 64 4.79 6.16 1.89
CA LEU A 64 4.09 5.41 0.85
C LEU A 64 3.70 6.33 -0.33
N ALA A 65 3.97 5.85 -1.55
CA ALA A 65 3.63 6.52 -2.81
C ALA A 65 2.24 6.12 -3.35
#